data_AF-A0A9E3NSU4-F1
#
_entry.id   AF-A0A9E3NSU4-F1
#
_cell.length_a   1.000
_cell.length_b   1.000
_cell.length_c   1.000
_cell.angle_alpha   90.00
_cell.angle_beta   90.00
_cell.angle_gamma   90.00
#
_symmetry.space_group_name_H-M   'P 1'
#
loop_
_entity.id
_entity.type
_entity.pdbx_description
1 polymer ?
#
loop_
_entity_poly.entity_id
_entity_poly.type
_entity_poly.pdbx_seq_one_letter_code
_entity_poly.pdbx_strand_id
1 'polypeptide(L)'
;MDEKRKLKGMLARIFSDASAEEAERAELQAYLSSCALGPGEIKEVFEDFVQTTWKITMADGVISDIERRRLNEIVRVLGLEVDALPAEWAKVLK
;
A
#
# COMPACT_ATOMS: atom_id res chain seq x y z
N MET A 1 6.82 11.15 17.46
CA MET A 1 5.73 10.39 16.80
C MET A 1 6.34 9.11 16.30
N ASP A 2 5.57 8.02 16.30
CA ASP A 2 6.02 6.71 15.85
C ASP A 2 6.18 6.71 14.31
N GLU A 3 7.40 6.52 13.80
CA GLU A 3 7.70 6.63 12.36
C GLU A 3 6.91 5.58 11.54
N LYS A 4 6.63 4.40 12.10
CA LYS A 4 5.77 3.39 11.47
C LYS A 4 4.35 3.93 11.28
N ARG A 5 3.80 4.62 12.29
CA ARG A 5 2.49 5.27 12.19
C ARG A 5 2.47 6.39 11.14
N LYS A 6 3.56 7.13 11.00
CA LYS A 6 3.70 8.18 9.99
C LYS A 6 3.69 7.59 8.58
N LEU A 7 4.47 6.52 8.33
CA LEU A 7 4.46 5.80 7.06
C LEU A 7 3.07 5.24 6.74
N LYS A 8 2.42 4.58 7.70
CA LYS A 8 1.06 4.04 7.50
C LYS A 8 0.04 5.14 7.15
N GLY A 9 0.13 6.30 7.80
CA GLY A 9 -0.71 7.45 7.49
C GLY A 9 -0.45 8.03 6.10
N MET A 10 0.81 8.10 5.69
CA MET A 10 1.21 8.52 4.35
C MET A 10 0.64 7.58 3.29
N LEU A 11 0.81 6.27 3.44
CA LEU A 11 0.24 5.27 2.52
C LEU A 11 -1.28 5.39 2.41
N ALA A 12 -1.98 5.52 3.54
CA ALA A 12 -3.44 5.67 3.54
C ALA A 12 -3.90 6.93 2.80
N ARG A 13 -3.15 8.04 2.91
CA ARG A 13 -3.43 9.28 2.18
C ARG A 13 -3.23 9.10 0.68
N ILE A 14 -2.06 8.61 0.28
CA ILE A 14 -1.65 8.46 -1.13
C ILE A 14 -2.61 7.55 -1.89
N PHE A 15 -3.04 6.45 -1.29
CA PHE A 15 -3.90 5.48 -1.97
C PHE A 15 -5.40 5.72 -1.75
N SER A 16 -5.80 6.82 -1.10
CA SER A 16 -7.22 7.09 -0.80
C SER A 16 -8.07 7.24 -2.07
N ASP A 17 -7.51 7.82 -3.15
CA ASP A 17 -8.22 8.06 -4.42
C ASP A 17 -7.92 7.00 -5.50
N ALA A 18 -7.37 5.85 -5.12
CA ALA A 18 -7.03 4.76 -6.05
C ALA A 18 -5.95 5.08 -7.11
N SER A 19 -5.32 6.25 -7.04
CA SER A 19 -4.23 6.68 -7.91
C SER A 19 -3.21 7.44 -7.07
N ALA A 20 -1.92 7.13 -7.24
CA ALA A 20 -0.85 7.86 -6.59
C ALA A 20 -0.25 8.87 -7.58
N GLU A 21 -0.37 10.16 -7.28
CA GLU A 21 0.18 11.22 -8.11
C GLU A 21 1.71 11.20 -8.10
N GLU A 22 2.33 11.82 -9.12
CA GLU A 22 3.79 11.81 -9.26
C GLU A 22 4.49 12.48 -8.05
N ALA A 23 3.89 13.55 -7.52
CA ALA A 23 4.35 14.22 -6.30
C ALA A 23 4.24 13.33 -5.06
N GLU A 24 3.17 12.54 -4.94
CA GLU A 24 2.96 11.61 -3.82
C GLU A 24 3.96 10.44 -3.86
N ARG A 25 4.23 9.92 -5.05
CA ARG A 25 5.26 8.89 -5.27
C ARG A 25 6.65 9.41 -4.92
N ALA A 26 6.96 10.65 -5.31
CA ALA A 26 8.21 11.30 -4.96
C ALA A 26 8.33 11.53 -3.45
N GLU A 27 7.25 11.95 -2.79
CA GLU A 27 7.20 12.10 -1.33
C GLU A 27 7.46 10.78 -0.62
N LEU A 28 6.81 9.69 -1.06
CA LEU A 28 7.01 8.36 -0.51
C LEU A 28 8.45 7.88 -0.71
N GLN A 29 9.01 8.03 -1.91
CA GLN A 29 10.41 7.65 -2.17
C GLN A 29 11.40 8.46 -1.32
N ALA A 30 11.16 9.76 -1.14
CA ALA A 30 11.97 10.60 -0.28
C ALA A 30 11.91 10.13 1.19
N TYR A 31 10.72 9.75 1.66
CA TYR A 31 10.55 9.20 3.00
C TYR A 31 11.28 7.86 3.17
N LEU A 32 11.12 6.92 2.22
CA LEU A 32 11.81 5.63 2.26
C LEU A 32 13.33 5.78 2.17
N SER A 33 13.83 6.78 1.44
CA SER A 33 15.26 7.08 1.31
C SER A 33 15.84 7.84 2.51
N SER A 34 15.01 8.37 3.40
CA SER A 34 15.46 9.12 4.59
C SER A 34 16.09 8.25 5.68
N CYS A 35 16.00 6.92 5.54
CA CYS A 35 16.42 5.94 6.56
C CYS A 35 15.76 6.14 7.93
N ALA A 36 14.59 6.79 7.99
CA ALA A 36 13.82 6.97 9.23
C ALA A 36 13.30 5.65 9.81
N LEU A 37 13.13 4.63 8.97
CA LEU A 37 12.77 3.26 9.33
C LEU A 37 13.78 2.28 8.73
N GLY A 38 14.09 1.22 9.48
CA GLY A 38 14.87 0.10 8.94
C GLY A 38 14.09 -0.70 7.89
N PRO A 39 14.76 -1.49 7.04
CA PRO A 39 14.10 -2.30 6.02
C PRO A 39 13.10 -3.32 6.60
N GLY A 40 13.38 -3.87 7.79
CA GLY A 40 12.45 -4.74 8.50
C GLY A 40 11.19 -4.01 8.95
N GLU A 41 11.33 -2.79 9.43
CA GLU A 41 10.21 -1.96 9.89
C GLU A 41 9.34 -1.49 8.73
N ILE A 42 9.96 -1.10 7.60
CA ILE A 42 9.24 -0.77 6.37
C ILE A 42 8.43 -1.97 5.90
N LYS A 43 9.04 -3.17 5.90
CA LYS A 43 8.36 -4.41 5.54
C LYS A 43 7.15 -4.68 6.45
N GLU A 44 7.32 -4.58 7.77
CA GLU A 44 6.21 -4.74 8.73
C GLU A 44 5.06 -3.77 8.45
N VAL A 45 5.37 -2.50 8.15
CA VAL A 45 4.34 -1.49 7.83
C VAL A 45 3.64 -1.82 6.51
N PHE A 46 4.38 -2.28 5.50
CA PHE A 46 3.79 -2.68 4.22
C PHE A 46 2.89 -3.90 4.38
N GLU A 47 3.33 -4.92 5.12
CA GLU A 47 2.54 -6.13 5.41
C GLU A 47 1.24 -5.78 6.15
N ASP A 48 1.31 -4.97 7.21
CA ASP A 48 0.14 -4.50 7.95
C ASP A 48 -0.81 -3.65 7.08
N PHE A 49 -0.25 -2.76 6.25
CA PHE A 49 -1.02 -1.93 5.33
C PHE A 49 -1.74 -2.77 4.27
N VAL A 50 -1.07 -3.76 3.69
CA VAL A 50 -1.65 -4.68 2.70
C VAL A 50 -2.77 -5.50 3.35
N GLN A 51 -2.53 -6.11 4.51
CA GLN A 51 -3.57 -6.88 5.20
C GLN A 51 -4.79 -6.03 5.58
N THR A 52 -4.56 -4.81 6.07
CA THR A 52 -5.64 -3.89 6.45
C THR A 52 -6.44 -3.45 5.21
N THR A 53 -5.74 -3.04 4.15
CA THR A 53 -6.34 -2.63 2.88
C THR A 53 -7.22 -3.74 2.30
N TRP A 54 -6.72 -4.98 2.30
CA TRP A 54 -7.48 -6.13 1.82
C TRP A 54 -8.75 -6.38 2.63
N LYS A 55 -8.65 -6.38 3.96
CA LYS A 55 -9.81 -6.57 4.84
C LYS A 55 -10.89 -5.52 4.61
N ILE A 56 -10.49 -4.27 4.39
CA ILE A 56 -11.43 -3.17 4.11
C ILE A 56 -12.07 -3.34 2.73
N THR A 57 -11.28 -3.61 1.69
CA THR A 57 -11.78 -3.82 0.32
C THR A 57 -12.70 -5.02 0.19
N MET A 58 -12.54 -6.04 1.03
CA MET A 58 -13.41 -7.22 1.03
C MET A 58 -14.61 -7.12 1.97
N ALA A 59 -14.79 -6.00 2.67
CA ALA A 59 -15.80 -5.88 3.72
C ALA A 59 -17.24 -6.04 3.20
N ASP A 60 -17.52 -5.57 1.99
CA ASP A 60 -18.81 -5.73 1.31
C ASP A 60 -18.87 -6.94 0.36
N GLY A 61 -17.75 -7.67 0.21
CA GLY A 61 -17.66 -8.90 -0.57
C GLY A 61 -17.55 -8.71 -2.09
N VAL A 62 -17.53 -7.47 -2.59
CA VAL A 62 -17.40 -7.15 -4.02
C VAL A 62 -16.26 -6.17 -4.24
N ILE A 63 -15.41 -6.43 -5.24
CA ILE A 63 -14.35 -5.51 -5.61
C ILE A 63 -14.79 -4.70 -6.83
N SER A 64 -15.05 -3.42 -6.62
CA SER A 64 -15.32 -2.46 -7.69
C SER A 64 -14.09 -2.20 -8.56
N ASP A 65 -14.28 -1.63 -9.76
CA ASP A 65 -13.18 -1.26 -10.64
C ASP A 65 -12.24 -0.22 -10.00
N ILE A 66 -12.77 0.69 -9.19
CA ILE A 66 -11.98 1.70 -8.46
C ILE A 66 -11.09 1.01 -7.42
N GLU A 67 -11.64 0.07 -6.66
CA GLU A 67 -10.85 -0.66 -5.66
C GLU A 67 -9.81 -1.55 -6.32
N ARG A 68 -10.15 -2.23 -7.41
CA ARG A 68 -9.18 -2.98 -8.20
C ARG A 68 -8.05 -2.08 -8.68
N ARG A 69 -8.36 -0.87 -9.16
CA ARG A 69 -7.36 0.13 -9.56
C ARG A 69 -6.47 0.51 -8.38
N ARG A 70 -7.05 0.77 -7.21
CA ARG A 70 -6.30 1.04 -5.96
C ARG A 70 -5.33 -0.09 -5.63
N LEU A 71 -5.82 -1.33 -5.66
CA LEU A 71 -5.01 -2.51 -5.35
C LEU A 71 -3.84 -2.68 -6.33
N ASN A 72 -4.06 -2.48 -7.63
CA ASN A 72 -3.00 -2.52 -8.64
C ASN A 72 -1.99 -1.37 -8.45
N GLU A 73 -2.48 -0.18 -8.12
CA GLU A 73 -1.63 0.99 -7.91
C GLU A 73 -0.72 0.80 -6.69
N ILE A 74 -1.24 0.25 -5.59
CA ILE A 74 -0.44 -0.08 -4.40
C ILE A 74 0.70 -1.02 -4.77
N VAL A 75 0.41 -2.11 -5.48
CA VAL A 75 1.43 -3.09 -5.90
C VAL A 75 2.47 -2.43 -6.79
N ARG A 76 2.04 -1.62 -7.77
CA ARG A 76 2.92 -0.92 -8.70
C ARG A 76 3.84 0.09 -8.00
N VAL A 77 3.30 0.90 -7.10
CA VAL A 77 4.04 1.99 -6.44
C VAL A 77 4.98 1.45 -5.37
N LEU A 78 4.54 0.46 -4.61
CA LEU A 78 5.36 -0.15 -3.55
C LEU A 78 6.32 -1.22 -4.09
N GLY A 79 6.19 -1.63 -5.35
CA GLY A 79 7.02 -2.67 -5.95
C GLY A 79 6.86 -4.02 -5.26
N LEU A 80 5.65 -4.34 -4.79
CA LEU A 80 5.39 -5.57 -4.05
C LEU A 80 5.44 -6.78 -4.99
N GLU A 81 6.18 -7.80 -4.60
CA GLU A 81 6.12 -9.10 -5.27
C GLU A 81 4.80 -9.79 -4.97
N VAL A 82 4.33 -10.62 -5.91
CA VAL A 82 3.04 -11.34 -5.78
C VAL A 82 3.03 -12.23 -4.53
N ASP A 83 4.15 -12.84 -4.18
CA ASP A 83 4.32 -13.66 -2.97
C ASP A 83 4.19 -12.87 -1.65
N ALA A 84 4.34 -11.54 -1.69
CA ALA A 84 4.14 -10.67 -0.53
C ALA A 84 2.67 -10.28 -0.32
N LEU A 85 1.78 -10.66 -1.24
CA LEU A 85 0.36 -10.32 -1.21
C LEU A 85 -0.48 -11.46 -0.63
N PRO A 86 -1.65 -11.16 -0.03
CA PRO A 86 -2.66 -12.16 0.23
C PRO A 86 -3.03 -12.90 -1.06
N ALA A 87 -3.16 -14.23 -1.00
CA ALA A 87 -3.46 -15.05 -2.18
C ALA A 87 -4.70 -14.57 -2.95
N GLU A 88 -5.72 -14.11 -2.23
CA GLU A 88 -6.95 -13.58 -2.84
C GLU A 88 -6.74 -12.20 -3.50
N TRP A 89 -5.86 -11.35 -2.95
CA TRP A 89 -5.47 -10.11 -3.61
C TRP A 89 -4.76 -10.43 -4.93
N ALA A 90 -3.80 -11.36 -4.92
CA ALA A 90 -3.06 -11.75 -6.12
C ALA A 90 -4.00 -12.22 -7.25
N LYS A 91 -5.10 -12.92 -6.93
CA LYS A 91 -6.10 -13.38 -7.90
C LYS A 91 -6.90 -12.25 -8.57
N VAL A 92 -6.95 -11.06 -7.97
CA VAL A 92 -7.73 -9.93 -8.49
C VAL A 92 -6.88 -8.87 -9.18
N LEU A 93 -5.55 -9.02 -9.15
CA LEU A 93 -4.67 -8.26 -10.03
C LEU A 93 -4.91 -8.69 -11.48
N LYS A 94 -4.79 -7.75 -12.42
CA LYS A 94 -5.03 -7.97 -13.86
C LYS A 94 -3.88 -7.41 -14.67
#